data_AF-A0A355AZG5-F1
#
_entry.id   AF-A0A355AZG5-F1
#
_cell.length_a   1.000
_cell.length_b   1.000
_cell.length_c   1.000
_cell.angle_alpha   90.00
_cell.angle_beta   90.00
_cell.angle_gamma   90.00
#
_symmetry.space_group_name_H-M   'P 1'
#
loop_
_entity.id
_entity.type
_entity.pdbx_description
1 polymer ?
#
loop_
_entity_poly.entity_id
_entity_poly.type
_entity_poly.pdbx_seq_one_letter_code
_entity_poly.pdbx_strand_id
1 'polypeptide(L)' 'MEEVEFRGDVESLESMIEDMAHRVYGLAKNDKSKAAAKMVASRLLTLSGVKFEKEEEPIRPGIPRKEEGHNV' A
#
# COMPACT_ATOMS: atom_id res chain seq x y z
N MET A 1 -26.09 -11.54 3.56
CA MET A 1 -24.90 -10.73 3.88
C MET A 1 -24.28 -10.37 2.55
N GLU A 2 -24.23 -9.08 2.20
CA GLU A 2 -23.49 -8.66 1.00
C GLU A 2 -21.99 -8.82 1.27
N GLU A 3 -21.32 -9.60 0.43
CA GLU A 3 -19.85 -9.65 0.40
C GLU A 3 -19.35 -8.32 -0.16
N VAL A 4 -18.74 -7.52 0.70
CA VAL A 4 -18.08 -6.27 0.28
C VAL A 4 -16.73 -6.66 -0.33
N GLU A 5 -16.66 -6.74 -1.66
CA GLU A 5 -15.38 -6.85 -2.36
C GLU A 5 -14.56 -5.57 -2.14
N PHE A 6 -13.44 -5.70 -1.41
CA PHE A 6 -12.48 -4.60 -1.25
C PHE A 6 -11.73 -4.37 -2.56
N ARG A 7 -12.03 -3.25 -3.23
CA ARG A 7 -11.30 -2.74 -4.39
C ARG A 7 -10.52 -1.48 -4.02
N GLY A 8 -9.47 -1.64 -3.22
CA GLY A 8 -8.62 -0.53 -2.77
C GLY A 8 -7.15 -0.91 -2.73
N ASP A 9 -6.26 0.07 -2.74
CA ASP A 9 -4.83 -0.12 -2.50
C ASP A 9 -4.51 -0.29 -1.01
N VAL A 10 -3.25 -0.60 -0.68
CA VAL A 10 -2.81 -0.79 0.72
C VAL A 10 -3.04 0.47 1.54
N GLU A 11 -2.82 1.65 0.98
CA GLU A 11 -2.98 2.93 1.69
C GLU A 11 -4.43 3.18 2.10
N SER A 12 -5.39 2.81 1.25
CA SER A 12 -6.81 2.89 1.58
C SER A 12 -7.21 1.95 2.73
N LEU A 13 -6.60 0.75 2.80
CA LEU A 13 -6.82 -0.18 3.91
C LEU A 13 -6.26 0.37 5.24
N GLU A 14 -5.05 0.94 5.21
CA GLU A 14 -4.44 1.58 6.40
C GLU A 14 -5.34 2.70 6.94
N SER A 15 -5.82 3.59 6.07
CA SER A 15 -6.70 4.69 6.46
C SER A 15 -8.05 4.19 6.99
N MET A 16 -8.63 3.15 6.40
CA MET A 16 -9.88 2.56 6.87
C MET A 16 -9.74 1.96 8.28
N ILE A 17 -8.63 1.28 8.56
CA ILE A 17 -8.37 0.68 9.87
C ILE A 17 -8.21 1.79 10.92
N GLU A 18 -7.45 2.84 10.62
CA GLU A 18 -7.29 3.98 11.53
C GLU A 18 -8.62 4.69 11.79
N ASP A 19 -9.40 4.94 10.75
CA ASP A 19 -10.72 5.58 10.85
C ASP A 19 -11.70 4.74 11.67
N MET A 20 -11.74 3.43 11.44
CA MET A 20 -12.59 2.52 12.19
C MET A 20 -12.18 2.49 13.66
N ALA A 21 -10.87 2.43 13.95
CA ALA A 21 -10.37 2.39 15.31
C ALA A 21 -10.68 3.69 16.07
N HIS A 22 -10.61 4.83 15.40
CA HIS A 22 -11.03 6.11 15.95
C HIS A 22 -12.54 6.16 16.24
N ARG A 23 -13.38 5.76 15.27
CA ARG A 23 -14.85 5.86 15.39
C ARG A 23 -15.44 4.87 16.39
N VAL A 24 -14.93 3.65 16.43
CA VAL A 24 -15.49 2.56 17.25
C VAL A 24 -14.90 2.56 18.65
N TYR A 25 -13.60 2.81 18.79
CA TYR A 25 -12.88 2.68 20.06
C TYR A 25 -12.37 4.01 20.62
N GLY A 26 -12.60 5.13 19.92
CA GLY A 26 -12.17 6.45 20.38
C GLY A 26 -10.65 6.66 20.34
N LEU A 27 -9.90 5.86 19.58
CA LEU A 27 -8.44 6.00 19.53
C LEU A 27 -8.04 7.34 18.88
N ALA A 28 -7.00 7.98 19.42
CA ALA A 28 -6.50 9.22 18.85
C ALA A 28 -5.86 8.99 17.47
N LYS A 29 -6.10 9.92 16.52
CA LYS A 29 -5.45 9.94 15.21
C LYS A 29 -4.11 10.67 15.30
N ASN A 30 -3.03 9.91 15.41
CA ASN A 30 -1.66 10.40 15.52
C ASN A 30 -0.68 9.44 14.84
N ASP A 31 0.61 9.77 14.85
CA ASP A 31 1.63 8.94 14.18
C ASP A 31 1.70 7.51 14.73
N LYS A 32 1.34 7.29 15.99
CA LYS A 32 1.31 5.95 16.59
C LYS A 32 0.10 5.14 16.10
N SER A 33 -1.09 5.73 16.01
CA SER A 33 -2.27 5.05 15.46
C SER A 33 -2.07 4.73 13.99
N LYS A 34 -1.47 5.64 13.23
CA LYS A 34 -1.12 5.42 11.82
C LYS A 34 -0.14 4.26 11.66
N ALA A 35 0.94 4.23 12.45
CA ALA A 35 1.89 3.11 12.44
C ALA A 35 1.22 1.78 12.84
N ALA A 36 0.31 1.79 13.81
CA ALA A 36 -0.45 0.61 14.20
C ALA A 36 -1.37 0.13 13.07
N ALA A 37 -2.10 1.04 12.42
CA ALA A 37 -2.96 0.73 11.29
C ALA A 37 -2.19 0.10 10.12
N LYS A 38 -0.99 0.60 9.84
CA LYS A 38 -0.05 0.01 8.86
C LYS A 38 0.35 -1.42 9.20
N MET A 39 0.72 -1.70 10.44
CA MET A 39 1.05 -3.07 10.87
C MET A 39 -0.15 -4.01 10.77
N VAL A 40 -1.34 -3.53 11.16
CA VAL A 40 -2.57 -4.33 11.09
C VAL A 40 -2.95 -4.60 9.65
N ALA A 41 -2.89 -3.60 8.76
CA ALA A 41 -3.13 -3.77 7.33
C ALA A 41 -2.20 -4.85 6.75
N SER A 42 -0.88 -4.70 6.95
CA SER A 42 0.11 -5.68 6.47
C SER A 42 -0.19 -7.12 6.93
N ARG A 43 -0.59 -7.29 8.20
CA ARG A 43 -0.92 -8.60 8.75
C ARG A 43 -2.23 -9.17 8.19
N LEU A 44 -3.26 -8.34 8.04
CA LEU A 44 -4.52 -8.74 7.42
C LEU A 44 -4.31 -9.19 5.97
N LEU A 45 -3.50 -8.46 5.21
CA LEU A 45 -3.16 -8.85 3.84
C LEU A 45 -2.43 -10.20 3.80
N THR A 46 -1.43 -10.37 4.66
CA THR A 46 -0.69 -11.64 4.78
C THR A 46 -1.62 -12.82 5.09
N LEU A 47 -2.58 -12.63 6.01
CA LEU A 47 -3.52 -13.69 6.42
C LEU A 47 -4.62 -13.95 5.39
N SER A 48 -5.02 -12.94 4.63
CA SER A 48 -6.08 -13.06 3.61
C SER A 48 -5.65 -13.85 2.38
N GLY A 49 -4.35 -14.11 2.20
CA GLY A 49 -3.81 -14.75 0.99
C GLY A 49 -3.93 -13.90 -0.28
N VAL A 50 -4.42 -12.66 -0.16
CA VAL A 50 -4.56 -11.71 -1.27
C VAL A 50 -3.19 -11.20 -1.66
N LYS A 51 -2.78 -11.49 -2.89
CA LYS A 51 -1.62 -10.88 -3.54
C LYS A 51 -2.12 -9.62 -4.25
N PHE A 52 -1.69 -8.45 -3.78
CA PHE A 52 -1.85 -7.24 -4.58
C PHE A 52 -0.86 -7.33 -5.72
N GLU A 53 -1.36 -7.29 -6.95
CA GLU A 53 -0.52 -6.90 -8.08
C GLU A 53 -0.07 -5.48 -7.77
N LYS A 54 1.19 -5.36 -7.35
CA LYS A 54 1.86 -4.08 -7.23
C LYS A 54 1.68 -3.44 -8.60
N GLU A 55 1.02 -2.28 -8.70
CA GLU A 55 1.04 -1.49 -9.93
C GLU A 55 2.52 -1.27 -10.25
N GLU A 56 3.03 -2.08 -11.16
CA GLU A 56 4.37 -1.95 -11.67
C GLU A 56 4.30 -0.67 -12.50
N GLU A 57 4.90 0.43 -12.00
CA GLU A 57 5.14 1.60 -12.85
C GLU A 57 5.74 1.06 -14.15
N PRO A 58 5.18 1.40 -15.32
CA PRO A 58 5.64 0.82 -16.57
C PRO A 58 7.14 1.08 -16.66
N ILE A 59 7.94 0.01 -16.65
CA ILE A 59 9.38 0.08 -16.89
C ILE A 59 9.48 0.72 -18.27
N ARG A 60 9.70 2.04 -18.31
CA ARG A 60 9.99 2.72 -19.55
C ARG A 60 11.24 2.01 -20.07
N PRO A 61 11.23 1.42 -21.27
CA PRO A 61 12.44 0.88 -21.86
C PRO A 61 13.42 2.04 -21.87
N GLY A 62 14.40 2.01 -20.96
CA GLY A 62 15.49 2.94 -20.98
C GLY A 62 16.15 2.70 -22.32
N ILE A 63 16.00 3.65 -23.25
CA ILE A 63 16.86 3.70 -24.44
C ILE A 63 18.28 3.52 -23.90
N PRO A 64 19.04 2.51 -24.37
CA PRO A 64 20.41 2.34 -23.95
C PRO A 64 21.09 3.69 -24.09
N ARG A 65 21.62 4.25 -23.00
CA ARG A 65 22.51 5.41 -23.12
C ARG A 65 23.58 4.95 -24.08
N LYS A 66 23.61 5.52 -25.29
CA LYS A 66 24.74 5.35 -26.19
C LYS A 66 25.95 5.71 -25.35
N GLU A 67 26.82 4.74 -25.13
CA GLU A 67 28.19 5.03 -24.70
C GLU A 67 28.71 6.02 -25.73
N GLU A 68 28.78 7.30 -25.34
CA GLU A 68 29.52 8.27 -26.09
C GLU A 68 30.95 7.76 -26.05
N GLY A 69 31.35 7.11 -27.15
CA GLY A 69 32.72 6.76 -27.42
C GLY A 69 33.56 8.02 -27.29
N HIS A 70 34.34 8.08 -26.22
CA HIS A 70 35.51 8.94 -26.16
C HIS A 70 36.68 8.11 -26.70
N ASN A 71 36.79 8.09 -28.03
CA ASN A 71 38.08 7.94 -28.68
C ASN A 71 38.68 9.35 -28.71
N VAL A 72 39.77 9.61 -27.98
CA VAL A 72 41.13 9.93 -28.47
C VAL A 72 42.12 9.78 -27.31
#